data_AF-A0A272EMF6-F1
#
_entry.id   AF-A0A272EMF6-F1
#
_cell.length_a   1.000
_cell.length_b   1.000
_cell.length_c   1.000
_cell.angle_alpha   90.00
_cell.angle_beta   90.00
_cell.angle_gamma   90.00
#
_symmetry.space_group_name_H-M   'P 1'
#
loop_
_entity.id
_entity.type
_entity.pdbx_description
1 polymer ?
#
loop_
_entity_poly.entity_id
_entity_poly.type
_entity_poly.pdbx_seq_one_letter_code
_entity_poly.pdbx_strand_id
1 'polypeptide(L)'
;MREVTERDIRMPEFRDAKLEELEFRDDGKVVRVDRWETGIRRIRDALGDMRHEFEIDDIVQAVKALIATIPAPPEDEDEGDA
;
A
#
# COMPACT_ATOMS: atom_id res chain seq x y z
N MET A 1 3.42 7.28 21.62
CA MET A 1 3.25 7.96 20.31
C MET A 1 2.87 9.40 20.60
N ARG A 2 3.50 10.39 19.97
CA ARG A 2 3.16 11.83 20.13
C ARG A 2 1.99 12.18 19.21
N GLU A 3 1.07 13.03 19.65
CA GLU A 3 -0.04 13.54 18.82
C GLU A 3 0.45 14.54 17.75
N VAL A 4 -0.18 14.51 16.58
CA VAL A 4 0.04 15.49 15.51
C VAL A 4 -0.60 16.82 15.91
N THR A 5 0.12 17.93 15.75
CA THR A 5 -0.36 19.27 16.10
C THR A 5 -0.42 20.17 14.88
N GLU A 6 -1.12 21.31 14.97
CA GLU A 6 -1.15 22.33 13.90
C GLU A 6 0.24 22.80 13.47
N ARG A 7 1.23 22.76 14.37
CA ARG A 7 2.62 23.13 14.06
C ARG A 7 3.27 22.16 13.08
N ASP A 8 2.84 20.90 13.08
CA ASP A 8 3.42 19.82 12.28
C ASP A 8 2.85 19.81 10.83
N ILE A 9 1.72 20.49 10.58
CA ILE A 9 1.01 20.50 9.28
C ILE A 9 1.03 21.86 8.56
N ARG A 10 1.93 22.78 8.91
CA ARG A 10 2.01 24.11 8.27
C ARG A 10 2.43 24.10 6.80
N MET A 11 2.72 22.93 6.22
CA MET A 11 3.05 22.79 4.81
C MET A 11 1.78 22.90 3.94
N PRO A 12 1.87 23.49 2.72
CA PRO A 12 0.72 23.66 1.85
C PRO A 12 -0.04 22.35 1.54
N GLU A 13 0.63 21.21 1.51
CA GLU A 13 0.05 19.90 1.25
C GLU A 13 -0.88 19.35 2.35
N PHE A 14 -0.88 19.96 3.54
CA PHE A 14 -1.73 19.55 4.68
C PHE A 14 -2.75 20.62 5.08
N ARG A 15 -2.94 21.66 4.25
CA ARG A 15 -3.77 22.83 4.57
C ARG A 15 -5.21 22.51 4.96
N ASP A 16 -5.79 21.47 4.39
CA ASP A 16 -7.19 21.05 4.63
C ASP A 16 -7.28 19.70 5.38
N ALA A 17 -6.16 19.17 5.85
CA ALA A 17 -6.13 17.91 6.58
C ALA A 17 -6.55 18.12 8.04
N LYS A 18 -7.44 17.26 8.55
CA LYS A 18 -7.77 17.25 9.98
C LYS A 18 -6.69 16.52 10.76
N LEU A 19 -6.27 17.07 11.90
CA LEU A 19 -5.25 16.47 12.76
C LEU A 19 -5.59 15.05 13.22
N GLU A 20 -6.87 14.78 13.48
CA GLU A 20 -7.38 13.46 13.88
C GLU A 20 -7.23 12.38 12.79
N GLU A 21 -7.03 12.78 11.54
CA GLU A 21 -6.80 11.87 10.42
C GLU A 21 -5.31 11.61 10.18
N LEU A 22 -4.41 12.13 11.03
CA LEU A 22 -2.96 12.10 10.84
C LEU A 22 -2.24 11.42 12.01
N GLU A 23 -1.14 10.75 11.71
CA GLU A 23 -0.23 10.17 12.69
C GLU A 23 1.25 10.32 12.26
N PHE A 24 2.16 10.18 13.23
CA PHE A 24 3.58 10.02 12.94
C PHE A 24 3.89 8.56 12.59
N ARG A 25 4.53 8.35 11.46
CA ARG A 25 5.17 7.07 11.12
C ARG A 25 6.53 6.95 11.84
N ASP A 26 7.04 5.73 11.95
CA ASP A 26 8.32 5.42 12.61
C ASP A 26 9.52 6.20 12.05
N ASP A 27 9.45 6.66 10.79
CA ASP A 27 10.46 7.51 10.16
C ASP A 27 10.26 9.01 10.42
N GLY A 28 9.32 9.39 11.28
CA GLY A 28 9.02 10.77 11.67
C GLY A 28 8.14 11.54 10.71
N LYS A 29 7.66 10.93 9.62
CA LYS A 29 6.76 11.60 8.67
C LYS A 29 5.32 11.64 9.18
N VAL A 30 4.64 12.76 8.94
CA VAL A 30 3.20 12.89 9.13
C VAL A 30 2.49 12.22 7.96
N VAL A 31 1.61 11.28 8.26
CA VAL A 31 0.87 10.47 7.28
C VAL A 31 -0.57 10.31 7.74
N ARG A 32 -1.48 9.96 6.83
CA ARG A 32 -2.86 9.66 7.22
C ARG A 32 -2.97 8.33 7.97
N VAL A 33 -3.86 8.28 8.97
CA VAL A 33 -4.17 7.06 9.75
C VAL A 33 -4.80 5.97 8.89
N ASP A 34 -5.64 6.37 7.92
CA ASP A 34 -6.37 5.48 7.01
C ASP A 34 -5.55 5.05 5.77
N ARG A 35 -4.24 5.34 5.73
CA ARG A 35 -3.39 5.07 4.56
C ARG A 35 -3.36 3.60 4.16
N TRP A 36 -3.42 2.71 5.14
CA TRP A 36 -3.38 1.26 4.91
C TRP A 36 -4.69 0.77 4.31
N GLU A 37 -5.83 1.22 4.86
CA GLU A 37 -7.15 0.93 4.30
C GLU A 37 -7.27 1.46 2.87
N THR A 38 -6.90 2.73 2.65
CA THR A 38 -6.89 3.36 1.32
C THR A 38 -5.98 2.60 0.36
N GLY A 39 -4.81 2.14 0.83
CA GLY A 39 -3.87 1.34 0.05
C GLY A 39 -4.48 0.02 -0.42
N ILE A 40 -5.13 -0.73 0.48
CA ILE A 40 -5.79 -1.99 0.12
C ILE A 40 -6.95 -1.75 -0.86
N ARG A 41 -7.76 -0.71 -0.65
CA ARG A 41 -8.85 -0.34 -1.60
C ARG A 41 -8.31 -0.05 -3.01
N ARG A 42 -7.17 0.65 -3.11
CA ARG A 42 -6.51 0.91 -4.41
C ARG A 42 -5.99 -0.36 -5.07
N ILE A 43 -5.43 -1.29 -4.29
CA ILE A 43 -4.97 -2.59 -4.83
C ILE A 43 -6.16 -3.39 -5.34
N ARG A 44 -7.25 -3.46 -4.56
CA ARG A 44 -8.51 -4.09 -4.99
C ARG A 44 -9.01 -3.52 -6.31
N ASP A 45 -9.08 -2.18 -6.42
CA ASP A 45 -9.52 -1.52 -7.65
C ASP A 45 -8.60 -1.86 -8.83
N ALA A 46 -7.28 -1.94 -8.62
CA ALA A 46 -6.31 -2.34 -9.63
C ALA A 46 -6.44 -3.82 -10.06
N LEU A 47 -6.86 -4.69 -9.14
CA LEU A 47 -7.19 -6.10 -9.43
C LEU A 47 -8.53 -6.24 -10.17
N GLY A 48 -9.29 -5.15 -10.33
CA GLY A 48 -10.59 -5.14 -11.00
C GLY A 48 -11.72 -5.72 -10.17
N ASP A 49 -11.55 -5.87 -8.85
CA ASP A 49 -12.57 -6.39 -7.96
C ASP A 49 -13.58 -5.29 -7.57
N MET A 50 -14.79 -5.38 -8.11
CA MET A 50 -15.86 -4.40 -7.93
C MET A 50 -16.85 -4.76 -6.81
N ARG A 51 -16.56 -5.77 -5.99
CA ARG A 51 -17.43 -6.14 -4.86
C ARG A 51 -17.51 -4.99 -3.85
N HIS A 52 -18.72 -4.76 -3.34
CA HIS A 52 -18.99 -3.72 -2.34
C HIS A 52 -18.27 -4.00 -1.02
N GLU A 53 -18.24 -5.26 -0.61
CA GLU A 53 -17.55 -5.78 0.57
C GLU A 53 -16.44 -6.74 0.14
N PHE A 54 -15.33 -6.74 0.87
CA PHE A 54 -14.18 -7.61 0.63
C PHE A 54 -13.39 -7.77 1.93
N GLU A 55 -12.72 -8.91 2.06
CA GLU A 55 -11.75 -9.14 3.14
C GLU A 55 -10.31 -8.97 2.62
N ILE A 56 -9.39 -8.59 3.51
CA ILE A 56 -7.96 -8.44 3.14
C ILE A 56 -7.41 -9.76 2.57
N ASP A 57 -7.85 -10.90 3.13
CA ASP A 57 -7.43 -12.22 2.66
C ASP A 57 -7.86 -12.48 1.20
N ASP A 58 -9.03 -11.99 0.77
CA ASP A 58 -9.46 -12.10 -0.63
C ASP A 58 -8.46 -11.40 -1.56
N ILE A 59 -8.02 -10.20 -1.16
CA ILE A 59 -7.04 -9.40 -1.91
C ILE A 59 -5.70 -10.12 -1.97
N VAL A 60 -5.23 -10.68 -0.84
CA VAL A 60 -3.97 -11.44 -0.77
C VAL A 60 -4.03 -12.66 -1.69
N GLN A 61 -5.15 -13.38 -1.71
CA GLN A 61 -5.30 -14.56 -2.59
C GLN A 61 -5.35 -14.15 -4.07
N ALA A 62 -6.05 -13.06 -4.40
CA ALA A 62 -6.07 -12.53 -5.77
C ALA A 62 -4.66 -12.13 -6.25
N VAL A 63 -3.84 -11.51 -5.40
CA VAL A 63 -2.45 -11.18 -5.73
C VAL A 63 -1.61 -12.43 -5.96
N LYS A 64 -1.75 -13.46 -5.11
CA LYS A 64 -1.04 -14.74 -5.30
C LYS A 64 -1.43 -15.42 -6.61
N ALA A 65 -2.72 -15.42 -6.94
CA ALA A 65 -3.22 -15.97 -8.19
C ALA A 65 -2.65 -15.21 -9.40
N LEU A 66 -2.59 -13.87 -9.33
CA LEU A 66 -1.97 -13.06 -10.38
C LEU A 66 -0.49 -13.41 -10.57
N ILE A 67 0.28 -13.51 -9.49
CA ILE A 67 1.71 -13.88 -9.55
C ILE A 67 1.90 -15.26 -10.18
N ALA A 68 1.03 -16.23 -9.87
CA ALA A 68 1.12 -17.58 -10.44
C ALA A 68 0.91 -17.61 -11.97
N THR A 69 0.37 -16.55 -12.57
CA THR A 69 0.24 -16.44 -14.04
C THR A 69 1.49 -15.87 -14.72
N ILE A 70 2.42 -15.30 -13.95
CA ILE A 70 3.65 -14.74 -14.49
C ILE A 70 4.60 -15.92 -14.81
N PRO A 71 5.03 -16.08 -16.07
CA PRO A 71 5.98 -17.14 -16.43
C PRO A 71 7.28 -16.95 -15.66
N ALA A 72 7.88 -18.06 -15.22
CA ALA A 72 9.20 -18.02 -14.62
C ALA A 72 10.18 -17.36 -15.60
N PRO A 73 11.11 -16.51 -15.12
CA PRO A 73 12.20 -16.06 -15.97
C PRO A 73 12.92 -17.27 -16.56
N PRO A 74 13.43 -17.19 -17.80
CA PRO A 74 14.22 -18.26 -18.38
C PRO A 74 15.37 -18.58 -17.41
N GLU A 75 15.58 -19.86 -17.15
CA GLU A 75 16.78 -20.31 -16.44
C GLU A 75 17.96 -19.86 -17.30
N ASP A 76 18.85 -19.03 -16.74
CA ASP A 76 20.13 -18.76 -17.39
C ASP A 76 20.78 -20.13 -17.61
N GLU A 77 20.96 -20.51 -18.88
CA GLU A 77 21.71 -21.72 -19.21
C GLU A 77 23.09 -21.56 -18.57
N ASP A 78 23.36 -22.31 -17.50
CA ASP A 78 24.69 -22.46 -16.94
C ASP A 78 25.62 -22.71 -18.12
N GLU A 79 26.46 -21.71 -18.42
CA GLU A 79 27.50 -21.76 -19.43
C GLU A 79 28.39 -22.94 -19.02
N GLY A 80 28.09 -24.11 -19.61
CA GLY A 80 28.74 -25.35 -19.27
C GLY A 80 30.24 -25.19 -19.47
N ASP A 81 30.99 -25.45 -18.40
CA ASP A 81 32.43 -25.67 -18.43
C ASP A 81 32.80 -26.55 -19.63
N ALA A 82 33.58 -26.00 -20.56
CA ALA A 82 34.29 -26.74 -21.59
C ALA A 82 35.67 -26.12 -21.83
#